data_AF-A0A8H4WKR6-F1
#
_entry.id   AF-A0A8H4WKR6-F1
#
_cell.length_a   1.000
_cell.length_b   1.000
_cell.length_c   1.000
_cell.angle_alpha   90.00
_cell.angle_beta   90.00
_cell.angle_gamma   90.00
#
_symmetry.space_group_name_H-M   'P 1'
#
loop_
_entity.id
_entity.type
_entity.pdbx_description
1 polymer ?
#
loop_
_entity_poly.entity_id
_entity_poly.type
_entity_poly.pdbx_seq_one_letter_code
_entity_poly.pdbx_strand_id
1 'polypeptide(L)'
;MEWKGASEWAIERVSLWNKRKYAKKWGYEIEVVNMVAKKRYAHEWRESWEKVDLIRDAMKKYPNAEWFWWLDLNTYIMEYSYSLENHIFKHLDEYTYRDINYYNPLNITHPLTDIYLDPISQSATGDQDPSSINLVLPQDCGGFNLGSFFIRRSDWTDRLLDIWWDPVLYEQKHMDWEHKEQD
;
A
#
# COMPACT_ATOMS: atom_id res chain seq x y z
N MET A 1 -2.27 -21.55 -17.00
CA MET A 1 -2.75 -20.17 -17.21
C MET A 1 -4.26 -20.29 -17.37
N GLU A 2 -5.02 -20.02 -16.32
CA GLU A 2 -6.48 -20.01 -16.42
C GLU A 2 -6.90 -18.75 -17.19
N TRP A 3 -7.83 -18.92 -18.12
CA TRP A 3 -8.35 -17.81 -18.90
C TRP A 3 -9.39 -17.07 -18.07
N LYS A 4 -9.30 -15.73 -18.04
CA LYS A 4 -10.25 -14.89 -17.31
C LYS A 4 -11.69 -15.18 -17.72
N GLY A 5 -12.56 -15.42 -16.74
CA GLY A 5 -13.98 -15.65 -16.96
C GLY A 5 -14.72 -14.38 -17.37
N ALA A 6 -15.92 -14.52 -17.94
CA ALA A 6 -16.73 -13.38 -18.37
C ALA A 6 -17.06 -12.39 -17.23
N SER A 7 -17.24 -12.90 -16.01
CA SER A 7 -17.48 -12.08 -14.81
C SER A 7 -16.25 -11.24 -14.45
N GLU A 8 -15.06 -11.83 -14.46
CA GLU A 8 -13.81 -11.13 -14.15
C GLU A 8 -13.52 -10.01 -15.15
N TRP A 9 -13.74 -10.29 -16.45
CA TRP A 9 -13.66 -9.27 -17.49
C TRP A 9 -14.63 -8.11 -17.26
N ALA A 10 -15.86 -8.41 -16.80
CA ALA A 10 -16.84 -7.38 -16.50
C ALA A 10 -16.41 -6.52 -15.30
N ILE A 11 -15.94 -7.15 -14.21
CA ILE A 11 -15.44 -6.46 -13.02
C ILE A 11 -14.27 -5.56 -13.39
N GLU A 12 -13.28 -6.08 -14.13
CA GLU A 12 -12.12 -5.30 -14.56
C GLU A 12 -12.53 -4.07 -15.37
N ARG A 13 -13.42 -4.24 -16.35
CA ARG A 13 -13.90 -3.13 -17.18
C ARG A 13 -14.58 -2.05 -16.36
N VAL A 14 -15.47 -2.42 -15.45
CA VAL A 14 -16.25 -1.46 -14.64
C VAL A 14 -15.33 -0.75 -13.64
N SER A 15 -14.44 -1.51 -12.99
CA SER A 15 -13.45 -0.98 -12.06
C SER A 15 -12.47 0.00 -12.72
N LEU A 16 -11.93 -0.36 -13.88
CA LEU A 16 -11.04 0.52 -14.63
C LEU A 16 -11.77 1.77 -15.12
N TRP A 17 -13.02 1.65 -15.56
CA TRP A 17 -13.83 2.80 -15.96
C TRP A 17 -14.03 3.77 -14.79
N ASN A 18 -14.35 3.25 -13.59
CA ASN A 18 -14.52 4.02 -12.36
C ASN A 18 -13.24 4.80 -12.03
N LYS A 19 -12.10 4.12 -11.93
CA LYS A 19 -10.81 4.72 -11.60
C LYS A 19 -10.36 5.75 -12.64
N ARG A 20 -10.48 5.43 -13.93
CA ARG A 20 -10.14 6.35 -15.03
C ARG A 20 -10.98 7.62 -15.01
N LYS A 21 -12.26 7.53 -14.65
CA LYS A 21 -13.15 8.69 -14.59
C LYS A 21 -12.73 9.66 -13.49
N TYR A 22 -12.38 9.15 -12.31
CA TYR A 22 -11.84 9.98 -11.23
C TYR A 22 -10.47 10.58 -11.60
N ALA A 23 -9.55 9.75 -12.09
CA ALA A 23 -8.21 10.17 -12.49
C ALA A 23 -8.24 11.29 -13.54
N LYS A 24 -9.05 11.12 -14.60
CA LYS A 24 -9.23 12.15 -15.64
C LYS A 24 -9.80 13.46 -15.09
N LYS A 25 -10.70 13.41 -14.10
CA LYS A 25 -11.32 14.60 -13.52
C LYS A 25 -10.29 15.47 -12.80
N TRP A 26 -9.34 14.84 -12.10
CA TRP A 26 -8.37 15.53 -11.25
C TRP A 26 -6.96 15.60 -11.83
N GLY A 27 -6.75 15.05 -13.03
CA GLY A 27 -5.46 15.09 -13.72
C GLY A 27 -4.46 14.06 -13.20
N TYR A 28 -4.91 12.95 -12.63
CA TYR A 28 -4.03 11.86 -12.21
C TYR A 28 -3.71 10.92 -13.37
N GLU A 29 -2.50 10.38 -13.34
CA GLU A 29 -2.10 9.27 -14.20
C GLU A 29 -2.55 7.94 -13.62
N ILE A 30 -2.91 7.00 -14.50
CA ILE A 30 -3.32 5.64 -14.10
C ILE A 30 -2.40 4.60 -14.73
N GLU A 31 -1.71 3.85 -13.88
CA GLU A 31 -0.94 2.68 -14.29
C GLU A 31 -1.78 1.42 -14.11
N VAL A 32 -2.02 0.68 -15.20
CA VAL A 32 -2.68 -0.63 -15.14
C VAL A 32 -1.61 -1.69 -15.32
N VAL A 33 -1.43 -2.51 -14.29
CA VAL A 33 -0.38 -3.51 -14.21
C VAL A 33 -0.96 -4.92 -14.26
N ASN A 34 -0.22 -5.84 -14.89
CA ASN A 34 -0.60 -7.26 -14.96
C ASN A 34 0.33 -8.07 -14.05
N MET A 35 -0.20 -8.55 -12.93
CA MET A 35 0.55 -9.33 -11.93
C MET A 35 0.79 -10.77 -12.38
N VAL A 36 -0.09 -11.34 -13.23
CA VAL A 36 0.00 -12.74 -13.69
C VAL A 36 1.16 -12.97 -14.66
N ALA A 37 1.52 -11.96 -15.45
CA ALA A 37 2.58 -12.05 -16.45
C ALA A 37 4.00 -12.01 -15.85
N LYS A 38 4.15 -11.61 -14.58
CA LYS A 38 5.44 -11.40 -13.92
C LYS A 38 5.87 -12.57 -13.00
N LYS A 39 5.52 -13.82 -13.34
CA LYS A 39 6.02 -15.01 -12.61
C LYS A 39 7.53 -15.19 -12.78
N ARG A 40 8.34 -14.45 -12.01
CA ARG A 40 9.81 -14.53 -12.05
C ARG A 40 10.38 -15.59 -11.12
N TYR A 41 9.68 -15.94 -10.03
CA TYR A 41 10.17 -16.89 -9.02
C TYR A 41 9.17 -18.02 -8.81
N ALA A 42 9.37 -19.15 -9.47
CA ALA A 42 8.38 -20.23 -9.54
C ALA A 42 8.23 -21.08 -8.26
N HIS A 43 9.07 -20.87 -7.25
CA HIS A 43 9.17 -21.76 -6.09
C HIS A 43 8.44 -21.22 -4.84
N GLU A 44 8.26 -19.91 -4.74
CA GLU A 44 7.59 -19.20 -3.63
C GLU A 44 6.84 -17.96 -4.15
N TRP A 45 6.17 -18.11 -5.30
CA TRP A 45 5.45 -17.00 -5.93
C TRP A 45 4.20 -16.62 -5.13
N ARG A 46 4.05 -15.33 -4.83
CA ARG A 46 2.83 -14.74 -4.25
C ARG A 46 2.43 -13.49 -4.99
N GLU A 47 1.21 -13.45 -5.52
CA GLU A 47 0.74 -12.37 -6.38
C GLU A 47 0.72 -11.02 -5.66
N SER A 48 0.43 -11.03 -4.36
CA SER A 48 0.38 -9.85 -3.49
C SER A 48 1.73 -9.17 -3.27
N TRP A 49 2.85 -9.87 -3.47
CA TRP A 49 4.19 -9.35 -3.24
C TRP A 49 4.75 -8.61 -4.46
N GLU A 50 4.26 -8.93 -5.66
CA GLU A 50 4.59 -8.21 -6.91
C GLU A 50 4.26 -6.72 -6.83
N LYS A 51 3.40 -6.29 -5.89
CA LYS A 51 3.12 -4.89 -5.57
C LYS A 51 4.40 -4.09 -5.41
N VAL A 52 5.43 -4.65 -4.77
CA VAL A 52 6.70 -3.96 -4.50
C VAL A 52 7.41 -3.58 -5.80
N ASP A 53 7.62 -4.54 -6.68
CA ASP A 53 8.26 -4.30 -7.98
C ASP A 53 7.44 -3.37 -8.87
N LEU A 54 6.11 -3.50 -8.84
CA LEU A 54 5.21 -2.65 -9.62
C LEU A 54 5.19 -1.20 -9.14
N ILE A 55 5.25 -0.97 -7.83
CA ILE A 55 5.38 0.37 -7.26
C ILE A 55 6.73 0.98 -7.66
N ARG A 56 7.83 0.22 -7.58
CA ARG A 56 9.16 0.69 -8.04
C ARG A 56 9.15 1.04 -9.52
N ASP A 57 8.56 0.20 -10.37
CA ASP A 57 8.45 0.46 -11.80
C ASP A 57 7.63 1.73 -12.07
N ALA A 58 6.52 1.93 -11.35
CA ALA A 58 5.73 3.15 -11.44
C ALA A 58 6.52 4.38 -10.97
N MET A 59 7.29 4.28 -9.88
CA MET A 59 8.16 5.37 -9.40
C MET A 59 9.26 5.71 -10.42
N LYS A 60 9.82 4.73 -11.12
CA LYS A 60 10.78 4.97 -12.22
C LYS A 60 10.12 5.63 -13.42
N LYS A 61 8.92 5.18 -13.78
CA LYS A 61 8.15 5.69 -14.93
C LYS A 61 7.67 7.13 -14.72
N TYR A 62 7.29 7.49 -13.50
CA TYR A 62 6.75 8.79 -13.14
C TYR A 62 7.67 9.52 -12.14
N PRO A 63 8.86 9.99 -12.55
CA PRO A 63 9.88 10.52 -11.64
C PRO A 63 9.43 11.77 -10.87
N ASN A 64 8.49 12.53 -11.41
CA ASN A 64 7.98 13.76 -10.81
C ASN A 64 6.76 13.52 -9.89
N ALA A 65 6.25 12.28 -9.82
CA ALA A 65 5.15 11.95 -8.91
C ALA A 65 5.68 11.76 -7.49
N GLU A 66 5.01 12.42 -6.54
CA GLU A 66 5.31 12.37 -5.12
C GLU A 66 4.55 11.24 -4.42
N TRP A 67 3.25 11.12 -4.68
CA TRP A 67 2.38 10.12 -4.07
C TRP A 67 1.90 9.09 -5.08
N PHE A 68 1.84 7.84 -4.65
CA PHE A 68 1.37 6.70 -5.41
C PHE A 68 0.22 6.06 -4.66
N TRP A 69 -0.94 5.95 -5.31
CA TRP A 69 -2.11 5.32 -4.75
C TRP A 69 -2.27 3.92 -5.34
N TRP A 70 -2.02 2.90 -4.52
CA TRP A 70 -2.33 1.52 -4.90
C TRP A 70 -3.82 1.27 -4.76
N LEU A 71 -4.42 0.64 -5.77
CA LEU A 71 -5.83 0.26 -5.77
C LEU A 71 -6.02 -1.12 -6.40
N ASP A 72 -6.57 -2.06 -5.63
CA ASP A 72 -6.93 -3.38 -6.14
C ASP A 72 -8.07 -3.31 -7.16
N LEU A 73 -8.17 -4.35 -7.97
CA LEU A 73 -9.16 -4.47 -9.03
C LEU A 73 -10.59 -4.40 -8.51
N ASN A 74 -10.86 -4.93 -7.31
CA ASN A 74 -12.17 -4.94 -6.67
C ASN A 74 -12.50 -3.66 -5.86
N THR A 75 -11.60 -2.66 -5.83
CA THR A 75 -11.85 -1.40 -5.14
C THR A 75 -12.55 -0.37 -6.03
N TYR A 76 -13.50 0.40 -5.49
CA TYR A 76 -14.21 1.45 -6.23
C TYR A 76 -14.07 2.80 -5.55
N ILE A 77 -13.83 3.83 -6.35
CA ILE A 77 -13.93 5.21 -5.91
C ILE A 77 -15.42 5.57 -5.95
N MET A 78 -15.97 6.01 -4.83
CA MET A 78 -17.40 6.31 -4.71
C MET A 78 -17.67 7.81 -4.75
N GLU A 79 -16.72 8.62 -4.31
CA GLU A 79 -16.85 10.07 -4.24
C GLU A 79 -15.88 10.74 -5.20
N TYR A 80 -16.42 11.55 -6.12
CA TYR A 80 -15.66 12.17 -7.22
C TYR A 80 -15.60 13.70 -7.09
N SER A 81 -16.29 14.30 -6.14
CA SER A 81 -16.47 15.75 -6.03
C SER A 81 -15.23 16.51 -5.57
N TYR A 82 -14.25 15.84 -4.96
CA TYR A 82 -12.99 16.42 -4.50
C TYR A 82 -11.76 15.62 -4.94
N SER A 83 -10.59 16.26 -4.88
CA SER A 83 -9.28 15.67 -5.20
C SER A 83 -8.62 15.08 -3.94
N LEU A 84 -7.60 14.24 -4.13
CA LEU A 84 -6.81 13.66 -3.04
C LEU A 84 -6.01 14.73 -2.27
N GLU A 85 -5.51 15.76 -2.96
CA GLU A 85 -4.78 16.86 -2.32
C GLU A 85 -5.68 17.63 -1.37
N ASN A 86 -6.89 17.97 -1.84
CA ASN A 86 -7.84 18.74 -1.04
C ASN A 86 -8.47 17.90 0.07
N HIS A 87 -8.62 16.59 -0.11
CA HIS A 87 -9.28 15.75 0.88
C HIS A 87 -8.34 15.07 1.86
N ILE A 88 -7.14 14.67 1.44
CA ILE A 88 -6.24 13.86 2.27
C ILE A 88 -4.92 14.59 2.50
N PHE A 89 -4.19 14.93 1.44
CA PHE A 89 -2.79 15.34 1.60
C PHE A 89 -2.59 16.69 2.30
N LYS A 90 -3.57 17.61 2.23
CA LYS A 90 -3.54 18.86 3.00
C LYS A 90 -3.97 18.73 4.46
N HIS A 91 -4.53 17.58 4.84
CA HIS A 91 -5.16 17.34 6.14
C HIS A 91 -4.63 16.04 6.77
N LEU A 92 -3.37 15.70 6.51
CA LEU A 92 -2.76 14.47 7.00
C LEU A 92 -2.69 14.44 8.54
N ASP A 93 -2.50 15.58 9.18
CA ASP A 93 -2.54 15.76 10.62
C ASP A 93 -3.92 15.48 11.22
N GLU A 94 -4.98 15.91 10.53
CA GLU A 94 -6.36 15.77 11.00
C GLU A 94 -6.91 14.36 10.77
N TYR A 95 -6.58 13.73 9.64
CA TYR A 95 -7.19 12.47 9.22
C TYR A 95 -6.38 11.22 9.55
N THR A 96 -5.14 11.35 10.00
CA THR A 96 -4.30 10.20 10.35
C THR A 96 -3.95 10.18 11.83
N TYR A 97 -3.72 8.99 12.35
CA TYR A 97 -3.07 8.77 13.64
C TYR A 97 -1.91 7.80 13.43
N ARG A 98 -0.88 7.95 14.25
CA ARG A 98 0.33 7.12 14.20
C ARG A 98 0.38 6.10 15.32
N ASP A 99 -0.29 6.39 16.43
CA ASP A 99 -0.38 5.46 17.54
C ASP A 99 -1.46 4.43 17.27
N ILE A 100 -1.04 3.21 16.93
CA ILE A 100 -1.96 2.11 16.65
C ILE A 100 -2.83 1.75 17.87
N ASN A 101 -2.47 2.18 19.09
CA ASN A 101 -3.31 1.98 20.29
C ASN A 101 -4.67 2.68 20.20
N TYR A 102 -4.86 3.63 19.27
CA TYR A 102 -6.17 4.21 18.99
C TYR A 102 -7.18 3.17 18.46
N TYR A 103 -6.73 2.27 17.58
CA TYR A 103 -7.51 1.15 17.07
C TYR A 103 -6.60 -0.07 16.85
N ASN A 104 -6.55 -0.95 17.84
CA ASN A 104 -5.63 -2.09 17.89
C ASN A 104 -6.38 -3.42 18.04
N PRO A 105 -7.11 -3.88 17.02
CA PRO A 105 -7.95 -5.09 17.12
C PRO A 105 -7.13 -6.36 17.37
N LEU A 106 -5.84 -6.35 17.00
CA LEU A 106 -4.92 -7.47 17.18
C LEU A 106 -4.11 -7.40 18.49
N ASN A 107 -4.32 -6.37 19.31
CA ASN A 107 -3.62 -6.14 20.57
C ASN A 107 -2.08 -6.22 20.44
N ILE A 108 -1.55 -5.62 19.37
CA ILE A 108 -0.11 -5.56 19.09
C ILE A 108 0.54 -4.61 20.10
N THR A 109 1.64 -5.04 20.74
CA THR A 109 2.39 -4.19 21.66
C THR A 109 2.95 -2.96 20.94
N HIS A 110 2.59 -1.77 21.42
CA HIS A 110 3.05 -0.49 20.87
C HIS A 110 3.18 0.58 21.97
N PRO A 111 4.23 1.42 21.97
CA PRO A 111 5.34 1.47 21.01
C PRO A 111 6.31 0.29 21.17
N LEU A 112 7.20 0.13 20.20
CA LEU A 112 8.31 -0.81 20.31
C LEU A 112 9.32 -0.30 21.35
N THR A 113 9.85 -1.22 22.17
CA THR A 113 10.74 -0.86 23.30
C THR A 113 12.15 -1.42 23.15
N ASP A 114 12.52 -1.88 21.95
CA ASP A 114 13.82 -2.49 21.70
C ASP A 114 14.96 -1.48 21.86
N ILE A 115 16.07 -1.95 22.45
CA ILE A 115 17.21 -1.11 22.84
C ILE A 115 17.98 -0.49 21.67
N TYR A 116 17.83 -1.05 20.47
CA TYR A 116 18.50 -0.59 19.25
C TYR A 116 17.67 0.45 18.49
N LEU A 117 16.46 0.75 18.95
CA LEU A 117 15.61 1.80 18.39
C LEU A 117 16.01 3.17 18.95
N ASP A 118 16.00 4.18 18.07
CA ASP A 118 16.20 5.56 18.48
C ASP A 118 14.96 6.11 19.21
N PRO A 119 15.07 7.26 19.92
CA PRO A 119 13.96 7.81 20.68
C PRO A 119 12.69 8.13 19.86
N ILE A 120 12.83 8.45 18.57
CA ILE A 120 11.69 8.71 17.69
C ILE A 120 10.99 7.39 17.36
N SER A 121 11.75 6.33 17.06
CA SER A 121 11.19 5.00 16.81
C SER A 121 10.55 4.36 18.05
N GLN A 122 10.99 4.73 19.26
CA GLN A 122 10.36 4.32 20.53
C GLN A 122 9.14 5.17 20.91
N SER A 123 8.84 6.23 20.15
CA SER A 123 7.68 7.09 20.38
C SER A 123 6.45 6.53 19.65
N ALA A 124 5.32 6.43 20.36
CA ALA A 124 4.07 5.96 19.77
C ALA A 124 3.55 6.87 18.64
N THR A 125 3.95 8.14 18.63
CA THR A 125 3.54 9.11 17.59
C THR A 125 4.69 9.51 16.66
N GLY A 126 5.86 8.88 16.81
CA GLY A 126 7.08 9.30 16.13
C GLY A 126 7.45 10.75 16.45
N ASP A 127 7.77 11.52 15.42
CA ASP A 127 8.19 12.94 15.48
C ASP A 127 7.02 13.95 15.49
N GLN A 128 5.77 13.48 15.39
CA GLN A 128 4.56 14.31 15.30
C GLN A 128 4.52 15.30 14.12
N ASP A 129 5.42 15.19 13.13
CA ASP A 129 5.41 16.06 11.94
C ASP A 129 4.71 15.35 10.78
N PRO A 130 3.51 15.78 10.33
CA PRO A 130 2.79 15.19 9.21
C PRO A 130 3.62 15.09 7.92
N SER A 131 4.62 15.96 7.74
CA SER A 131 5.52 15.94 6.59
C SER A 131 6.39 14.67 6.55
N SER A 132 6.57 13.99 7.68
CA SER A 132 7.29 12.71 7.80
C SER A 132 6.43 11.48 7.46
N ILE A 133 5.15 11.66 7.10
CA ILE A 133 4.28 10.54 6.69
C ILE A 133 4.67 10.09 5.29
N ASN A 134 5.05 8.82 5.18
CA ASN A 134 5.46 8.19 3.93
C ASN A 134 4.49 7.09 3.47
N LEU A 135 3.66 6.56 4.37
CA LEU A 135 2.71 5.49 4.10
C LEU A 135 1.40 5.79 4.83
N VAL A 136 0.28 5.72 4.11
CA VAL A 136 -1.06 5.87 4.68
C VAL A 136 -1.86 4.62 4.36
N LEU A 137 -2.25 3.90 5.41
CA LEU A 137 -2.97 2.63 5.32
C LEU A 137 -4.34 2.74 6.00
N PRO A 138 -5.40 2.19 5.43
CA PRO A 138 -6.65 1.99 6.14
C PRO A 138 -6.55 0.82 7.13
N GLN A 139 -7.21 0.95 8.27
CA GLN A 139 -7.34 -0.10 9.27
C GLN A 139 -8.69 -0.81 9.18
N ASP A 140 -8.70 -2.11 9.46
CA ASP A 140 -9.89 -2.95 9.52
C ASP A 140 -9.80 -3.93 10.71
N CYS A 141 -10.79 -4.82 10.87
CA CYS A 141 -10.81 -5.78 11.96
C CYS A 141 -9.60 -6.75 11.97
N GLY A 142 -8.92 -6.92 10.84
CA GLY A 142 -7.70 -7.72 10.69
C GLY A 142 -6.41 -6.91 10.88
N GLY A 143 -6.51 -5.66 11.34
CA GLY A 143 -5.38 -4.76 11.55
C GLY A 143 -5.31 -3.68 10.49
N PHE A 144 -5.00 -4.04 9.24
CA PHE A 144 -4.93 -3.10 8.12
C PHE A 144 -5.20 -3.76 6.76
N ASN A 145 -5.53 -2.92 5.78
CA ASN A 145 -5.85 -3.36 4.43
C ASN A 145 -4.90 -2.76 3.38
N LEU A 146 -4.30 -3.61 2.55
CA LEU A 146 -3.38 -3.22 1.47
C LEU A 146 -4.04 -3.20 0.07
N GLY A 147 -5.38 -3.23 0.01
CA GLY A 147 -6.13 -3.12 -1.23
C GLY A 147 -6.37 -1.68 -1.68
N SER A 148 -6.19 -0.71 -0.79
CA SER A 148 -6.18 0.72 -1.10
C SER A 148 -5.28 1.47 -0.14
N PHE A 149 -4.09 1.89 -0.58
CA PHE A 149 -3.17 2.63 0.27
C PHE A 149 -2.32 3.64 -0.50
N PHE A 150 -1.80 4.63 0.21
CA PHE A 150 -0.90 5.64 -0.37
C PHE A 150 0.52 5.43 0.11
N ILE A 151 1.47 5.52 -0.82
CA ILE A 151 2.89 5.50 -0.53
C ILE A 151 3.56 6.71 -1.18
N ARG A 152 4.41 7.40 -0.44
CA ARG A 152 5.14 8.59 -0.88
C ARG A 152 6.52 8.18 -1.39
N ARG A 153 7.02 8.82 -2.43
CA ARG A 153 8.42 8.71 -2.84
C ARG A 153 9.32 9.32 -1.76
N SER A 154 10.20 8.51 -1.18
CA SER A 154 11.22 8.94 -0.23
C SER A 154 12.24 7.85 0.01
N ASP A 155 13.37 8.21 0.62
CA ASP A 155 14.39 7.25 1.07
C ASP A 155 13.80 6.22 2.05
N TRP A 156 12.78 6.61 2.83
CA TRP A 156 12.08 5.71 3.74
C TRP A 156 11.34 4.62 2.95
N THR A 157 10.65 5.02 1.87
CA THR A 157 9.93 4.09 1.00
C THR A 157 10.87 3.15 0.27
N ASP A 158 12.00 3.64 -0.25
CA ASP A 158 12.99 2.78 -0.91
C ASP A 158 13.49 1.69 0.05
N ARG A 159 13.81 2.07 1.30
CA ARG A 159 14.21 1.11 2.34
C ARG A 159 13.10 0.14 2.71
N LEU A 160 11.87 0.61 2.85
CA LEU A 160 10.72 -0.27 3.12
C LEU A 160 10.57 -1.30 2.01
N LEU A 161 10.62 -0.89 0.76
CA LEU A 161 10.48 -1.79 -0.38
C LEU A 161 11.68 -2.75 -0.51
N ASP A 162 12.89 -2.34 -0.08
CA ASP A 162 14.06 -3.22 -0.03
C ASP A 162 13.87 -4.32 1.01
N ILE A 163 13.48 -3.95 2.23
CA ILE A 163 13.20 -4.86 3.35
C ILE A 163 12.04 -5.79 3.02
N TRP A 164 10.95 -5.24 2.47
CA TRP A 164 9.77 -6.02 2.10
C TRP A 164 10.09 -7.03 1.00
N TRP A 165 11.02 -6.74 0.09
CA TRP A 165 11.40 -7.69 -0.97
C TRP A 165 12.62 -8.56 -0.62
N ASP A 166 13.16 -8.48 0.60
CA ASP A 166 14.35 -9.24 0.99
C ASP A 166 13.99 -10.70 1.34
N PRO A 167 14.51 -11.70 0.59
CA PRO A 167 14.31 -13.12 0.89
C PRO A 167 14.71 -13.50 2.30
N VAL A 168 15.77 -12.89 2.84
CA VAL A 168 16.24 -13.22 4.19
C VAL A 168 15.18 -12.88 5.24
N LEU A 169 14.40 -11.81 5.04
CA LEU A 169 13.40 -11.37 6.00
C LEU A 169 12.06 -12.08 5.80
N TYR A 170 11.68 -12.31 4.54
CA TYR A 170 10.39 -12.93 4.23
C TYR A 170 10.44 -14.46 4.37
N GLU A 171 11.51 -15.13 3.91
CA GLU A 171 11.67 -16.59 4.01
C GLU A 171 11.82 -17.04 5.48
N GLN A 172 12.20 -16.17 6.41
CA GLN A 172 12.32 -16.59 7.81
C GLN A 172 10.98 -16.86 8.49
N LYS A 173 9.89 -16.26 7.99
CA LYS A 173 8.57 -16.30 8.62
C LYS A 173 7.53 -17.06 7.80
N HIS A 174 7.91 -17.62 6.65
CA HIS A 174 6.94 -18.18 5.71
C HIS A 174 6.14 -19.39 6.19
N MET A 175 6.63 -20.07 7.22
CA MET A 175 5.92 -21.17 7.86
C MET A 175 4.97 -20.72 8.98
N ASP A 176 5.11 -19.48 9.46
CA ASP A 176 4.42 -18.93 10.64
C ASP A 176 3.31 -17.93 10.28
N TRP A 177 3.12 -17.62 9.00
CA TRP A 177 2.20 -16.59 8.54
C TRP A 177 0.73 -17.06 8.57
N GLU A 178 -0.08 -16.48 9.46
CA GLU A 178 -1.48 -16.88 9.74
C GLU A 178 -2.38 -16.92 8.51
N HIS A 179 -2.16 -16.01 7.55
CA HIS A 179 -2.94 -15.92 6.31
C HIS A 179 -2.21 -16.45 5.08
N LYS A 180 -1.07 -17.13 5.28
CA LYS A 180 -0.10 -17.37 4.20
C LYS A 180 0.24 -16.08 3.43
N GLU A 181 0.17 -14.94 4.13
CA GLU A 181 0.48 -13.52 3.79
C GLU A 181 -0.15 -12.93 2.54
N GLN A 182 -0.65 -13.79 1.66
CA GLN A 182 -1.99 -13.92 1.09
C GLN A 182 -1.70 -14.55 -0.28
N ASP A 183 -1.77 -15.90 -0.34
CA ASP A 183 -1.49 -16.77 -1.51
C ASP A 183 -1.62 -16.07 -2.88
#